data_AF-A0A7W7DIC8-F1
#
_entry.id   AF-A0A7W7DIC8-F1
#
_cell.length_a   1.000
_cell.length_b   1.000
_cell.length_c   1.000
_cell.angle_alpha   90.00
_cell.angle_beta   90.00
_cell.angle_gamma   90.00
#
_symmetry.space_group_name_H-M   'P 1'
#
loop_
_entity.id
_entity.type
_entity.pdbx_description
1 polymer ?
#
loop_
_entity_poly.entity_id
_entity_poly.type
_entity_poly.pdbx_seq_one_letter_code
_entity_poly.pdbx_strand_id
1 'polypeptide(L)'
;MAHTTRLTRFALSGVVVAGGLLTGCASDDRSLTYQTDYSDHRPLRVVGFPSAGSLETVQKAVWRLADGDTDGLAALAVDDTQADVTARNWVKAFGAAAKENVTADFYDEGSVRQVVVLYFAGSGQIKDIEARIGEDGSWGLTLAEPDPSEAAAEPTWVPPKPGGSGSRTSGAPSGS
;
A
#
# COMPACT_ATOMS: atom_id res chain seq x y z
N MET A 1 39.53 60.27 51.87
CA MET A 1 40.02 60.76 50.57
C MET A 1 39.80 59.63 49.57
N ALA A 2 38.67 59.63 48.85
CA ALA A 2 38.54 59.91 47.39
C ALA A 2 39.27 58.83 46.54
N HIS A 3 38.68 58.05 45.62
CA HIS A 3 37.62 58.26 44.62
C HIS A 3 36.87 56.92 44.36
N THR A 4 35.54 56.82 44.45
CA THR A 4 34.51 56.97 43.38
C THR A 4 34.98 56.65 41.94
N THR A 5 34.43 55.62 41.28
CA THR A 5 33.41 55.75 40.19
C THR A 5 33.26 54.46 39.35
N ARG A 6 32.05 53.89 39.44
CA ARG A 6 31.21 53.19 38.44
C ARG A 6 31.90 52.37 37.33
N LEU A 7 31.67 51.06 37.39
CA LEU A 7 31.72 50.17 36.22
C LEU A 7 30.48 50.39 35.35
N THR A 8 30.73 50.88 34.14
CA THR A 8 29.76 51.21 33.10
C THR A 8 29.15 49.94 32.49
N ARG A 9 27.82 49.88 32.48
CA ARG A 9 27.03 48.90 31.74
C ARG A 9 27.27 49.06 30.24
N PHE A 10 27.74 48.02 29.57
CA PHE A 10 27.63 47.91 28.12
C PHE A 10 26.35 47.13 27.78
N ALA A 11 25.39 47.84 27.20
CA ALA A 11 24.23 47.29 26.53
C ALA A 11 24.26 47.81 25.08
N LEU A 12 24.40 46.90 24.12
CA LEU A 12 24.11 47.03 22.69
C LEU A 12 24.36 45.61 22.12
N SER A 13 23.58 45.01 21.24
CA SER A 13 22.26 45.25 20.67
C SER A 13 21.94 43.95 19.93
N GLY A 14 20.67 43.54 19.93
CA GLY A 14 20.24 42.28 19.34
C GLY A 14 20.56 42.13 17.86
N VAL A 15 20.99 40.92 17.50
CA VAL A 15 20.66 40.33 16.20
C VAL A 15 19.67 39.22 16.50
N VAL A 16 18.39 39.53 16.32
CA VAL A 16 17.36 38.51 16.13
C VAL A 16 17.69 37.89 14.78
N VAL A 17 18.45 36.80 14.76
CA VAL A 17 18.42 35.92 13.58
C VAL A 17 17.02 35.33 13.60
N ALA A 18 16.20 35.83 12.69
CA ALA A 18 14.91 35.24 12.37
C ALA A 18 15.16 33.76 12.07
N GLY A 19 14.83 32.90 13.04
CA GLY A 19 14.61 31.49 12.79
C GLY A 19 13.44 31.44 11.84
N GLY A 20 13.72 31.35 10.54
CA GLY A 20 12.74 30.94 9.57
C GLY A 20 12.26 29.58 10.03
N LEU A 21 11.09 29.56 10.65
CA LEU A 21 10.28 28.36 10.77
C LEU A 21 9.94 28.00 9.33
N LEU A 22 10.85 27.29 8.67
CA LEU A 22 10.44 26.32 7.69
C LEU A 22 9.59 25.34 8.49
N THR A 23 8.28 25.61 8.56
CA THR A 23 7.28 24.57 8.69
C THR A 23 7.43 23.70 7.45
N GLY A 24 8.51 22.92 7.41
CA GLY A 24 8.63 21.80 6.50
C GLY A 24 7.39 20.97 6.75
N CYS A 25 6.73 20.56 5.66
CA CYS A 25 5.71 19.54 5.71
C CYS A 25 6.31 18.34 6.45
N ALA A 26 6.05 18.24 7.76
CA ALA A 26 6.48 17.10 8.54
C ALA A 26 5.58 15.96 8.06
N SER A 27 6.10 15.19 7.11
CA SER A 27 5.50 13.93 6.72
C SER A 27 5.27 13.13 8.00
N ASP A 28 4.04 12.70 8.23
CA ASP A 28 3.75 11.82 9.37
C ASP A 28 4.46 10.48 9.19
N ASP A 29 4.62 9.73 10.28
CA ASP A 29 5.37 8.47 10.30
C ASP A 29 4.81 7.44 9.30
N ARG A 30 3.49 7.45 9.01
CA ARG A 30 2.90 6.56 8.00
C ARG A 30 3.31 6.98 6.60
N SER A 31 3.27 8.27 6.29
CA SER A 31 3.75 8.79 5.00
C SER A 31 5.22 8.48 4.77
N LEU A 32 6.06 8.56 5.81
CA LEU A 32 7.50 8.22 5.72
C LEU A 32 7.71 6.71 5.53
N THR A 33 6.94 5.88 6.23
CA THR A 33 6.99 4.42 6.10
C THR A 33 6.59 4.00 4.69
N TYR A 34 5.47 4.52 4.18
CA TYR A 34 5.01 4.25 2.82
C TYR A 34 6.03 4.71 1.77
N GLN A 35 6.63 5.90 1.93
CA GLN A 35 7.62 6.41 0.98
C GLN A 35 8.91 5.57 0.97
N THR A 36 9.31 5.05 2.13
CA THR A 36 10.44 4.14 2.27
C THR A 36 10.12 2.82 1.57
N ASP A 37 9.00 2.18 1.92
CA ASP A 37 8.54 0.94 1.26
C ASP A 37 8.45 1.12 -0.26
N TYR A 38 7.86 2.24 -0.73
CA TYR A 38 7.74 2.53 -2.15
C TYR A 38 9.09 2.62 -2.87
N SER A 39 10.11 3.17 -2.21
CA SER A 39 11.45 3.35 -2.78
C SER A 39 12.27 2.06 -2.79
N ASP A 40 12.03 1.18 -1.81
CA ASP A 40 12.74 -0.09 -1.65
C ASP A 40 12.16 -1.21 -2.54
N HIS A 41 10.97 -1.00 -3.10
CA HIS A 41 10.26 -2.00 -3.90
C HIS A 41 10.18 -1.65 -5.39
N ARG A 42 9.98 -2.67 -6.23
CA ARG A 42 9.67 -2.45 -7.63
C ARG A 42 8.30 -1.76 -7.77
N PRO A 43 8.14 -0.82 -8.72
CA PRO A 43 6.86 -0.20 -8.97
C PRO A 43 5.81 -1.23 -9.43
N LEU A 44 4.63 -1.18 -8.81
CA LEU A 44 3.46 -1.93 -9.26
C LEU A 44 2.94 -1.33 -10.58
N ARG A 45 2.79 -2.15 -11.62
CA ARG A 45 2.07 -1.72 -12.83
C ARG A 45 0.57 -1.76 -12.56
N VAL A 46 -0.13 -0.70 -12.94
CA VAL A 46 -1.56 -0.55 -12.65
C VAL A 46 -2.35 -0.50 -13.95
N VAL A 47 -3.45 -1.26 -13.99
CA VAL A 47 -4.48 -1.21 -15.02
C VAL A 47 -5.84 -1.01 -14.35
N GLY A 48 -6.74 -0.30 -15.00
CA GLY A 48 -8.07 0.03 -14.45
C GLY A 48 -8.08 1.33 -13.64
N PHE A 49 -9.08 1.44 -12.76
CA PHE A 49 -9.41 2.69 -12.04
C PHE A 49 -9.43 2.45 -10.53
N PRO A 50 -8.27 2.37 -9.87
CA PRO A 50 -8.23 2.20 -8.43
C PRO A 50 -8.69 3.48 -7.71
N SER A 51 -9.28 3.30 -6.53
CA SER A 51 -9.30 4.38 -5.53
C SER A 51 -7.91 4.53 -4.88
N ALA A 52 -7.63 5.67 -4.26
CA ALA A 52 -6.35 5.88 -3.57
C ALA A 52 -6.08 4.81 -2.48
N GLY A 53 -7.10 4.49 -1.68
CA GLY A 53 -6.99 3.50 -0.62
C GLY A 53 -6.80 2.07 -1.13
N SER A 54 -7.56 1.65 -2.14
CA SER A 54 -7.38 0.33 -2.77
C SER A 54 -5.98 0.17 -3.38
N LEU A 55 -5.48 1.20 -4.08
CA LEU A 55 -4.14 1.17 -4.66
C LEU A 55 -3.06 1.01 -3.59
N GLU A 56 -3.13 1.83 -2.53
CA GLU A 56 -2.17 1.79 -1.43
C GLU A 56 -2.16 0.42 -0.75
N THR A 57 -3.34 -0.14 -0.45
CA THR A 57 -3.47 -1.48 0.16
C THR A 57 -2.88 -2.57 -0.72
N VAL A 58 -3.15 -2.55 -2.02
CA VAL A 58 -2.61 -3.54 -2.97
C VAL A 58 -1.09 -3.41 -3.11
N GLN A 59 -0.56 -2.19 -3.15
CA GLN A 59 0.88 -1.96 -3.18
C GLN A 59 1.55 -2.55 -1.95
N LYS A 60 1.05 -2.23 -0.75
CA LYS A 60 1.54 -2.82 0.50
C LYS A 60 1.48 -4.34 0.45
N ALA A 61 0.38 -4.93 0.00
CA ALA A 61 0.25 -6.38 -0.09
C ALA A 61 1.34 -7.01 -0.97
N VAL A 62 1.60 -6.44 -2.16
CA VAL A 62 2.65 -6.93 -3.07
C VAL A 62 4.05 -6.77 -2.44
N TRP A 63 4.29 -5.69 -1.70
CA TRP A 63 5.55 -5.49 -0.97
C TRP A 63 5.74 -6.53 0.13
N ARG A 64 4.72 -6.76 0.97
CA ARG A 64 4.77 -7.79 2.03
C ARG A 64 4.96 -9.19 1.44
N LEU A 65 4.36 -9.49 0.29
CA LEU A 65 4.64 -10.72 -0.45
C LEU A 65 6.11 -10.80 -0.90
N ALA A 66 6.65 -9.74 -1.49
CA ALA A 66 8.03 -9.70 -1.98
C ALA A 66 9.06 -9.83 -0.84
N ASP A 67 8.79 -9.23 0.32
CA ASP A 67 9.61 -9.32 1.52
C ASP A 67 9.49 -10.67 2.23
N GLY A 68 8.42 -11.42 1.95
CA GLY A 68 8.05 -12.61 2.71
C GLY A 68 7.52 -12.28 4.11
N ASP A 69 7.01 -11.07 4.30
CA ASP A 69 6.48 -10.54 5.56
C ASP A 69 5.05 -11.02 5.79
N THR A 70 4.92 -12.19 6.43
CA THR A 70 3.62 -12.80 6.71
C THR A 70 2.80 -11.99 7.69
N ASP A 71 3.45 -11.38 8.69
CA ASP A 71 2.78 -10.67 9.76
C ASP A 71 2.29 -9.30 9.25
N GLY A 72 3.12 -8.61 8.47
CA GLY A 72 2.72 -7.37 7.83
C GLY A 72 1.65 -7.57 6.74
N LEU A 73 1.63 -8.71 6.05
CA LEU A 73 0.54 -9.05 5.14
C LEU A 73 -0.76 -9.35 5.92
N ALA A 74 -0.70 -10.12 7.00
CA ALA A 74 -1.85 -10.40 7.86
C ALA A 74 -2.43 -9.14 8.50
N ALA A 75 -1.58 -8.17 8.86
CA ALA A 75 -2.00 -6.88 9.40
C ALA A 75 -2.80 -6.00 8.42
N LEU A 76 -2.83 -6.34 7.13
CA LEU A 76 -3.70 -5.67 6.16
C LEU A 76 -5.14 -6.22 6.17
N ALA A 77 -5.42 -7.29 6.92
CA ALA A 77 -6.72 -7.94 6.88
C ALA A 77 -7.83 -7.06 7.48
N VAL A 78 -9.00 -7.07 6.85
CA VAL A 78 -10.23 -6.47 7.39
C VAL A 78 -10.93 -7.37 8.42
N ASP A 79 -10.57 -8.66 8.44
CA ASP A 79 -11.01 -9.69 9.39
C ASP A 79 -9.79 -10.57 9.71
N ASP A 80 -9.45 -10.71 10.99
CA ASP A 80 -8.24 -11.40 11.45
C ASP A 80 -8.41 -12.91 11.64
N THR A 81 -9.64 -13.44 11.55
CA THR A 81 -9.98 -14.84 11.88
C THR A 81 -9.10 -15.86 11.15
N GLN A 82 -8.77 -15.58 9.88
CA GLN A 82 -7.98 -16.47 9.03
C GLN A 82 -6.76 -15.77 8.40
N ALA A 83 -6.49 -14.52 8.80
CA ALA A 83 -5.51 -13.66 8.17
C ALA A 83 -4.10 -14.26 8.22
N ASP A 84 -3.67 -14.73 9.39
CA ASP A 84 -2.32 -15.27 9.60
C ASP A 84 -2.04 -16.51 8.73
N VAL A 85 -3.00 -17.42 8.63
CA VAL A 85 -2.85 -18.66 7.84
C VAL A 85 -2.85 -18.32 6.35
N THR A 86 -3.79 -17.47 5.92
CA THR A 86 -3.89 -17.03 4.53
C THR A 86 -2.63 -16.29 4.09
N ALA A 87 -2.12 -15.35 4.91
CA ALA A 87 -0.91 -14.60 4.63
C ALA A 87 0.32 -15.51 4.47
N ARG A 88 0.49 -16.51 5.34
CA ARG A 88 1.54 -17.52 5.20
C ARG A 88 1.41 -18.32 3.90
N ASN A 89 0.20 -18.72 3.53
CA ASN A 89 -0.06 -19.44 2.29
C ASN A 89 0.28 -18.57 1.07
N TRP A 90 -0.14 -17.30 1.07
CA TRP A 90 0.12 -16.37 -0.03
C TRP A 90 1.60 -16.05 -0.18
N VAL A 91 2.31 -15.77 0.91
CA VAL A 91 3.77 -15.55 0.88
C VAL A 91 4.48 -16.79 0.32
N LYS A 92 4.08 -17.99 0.75
CA LYS A 92 4.65 -19.24 0.24
C LYS A 92 4.37 -19.44 -1.25
N ALA A 93 3.18 -19.12 -1.71
CA ALA A 93 2.75 -19.34 -3.09
C ALA A 93 3.29 -18.29 -4.08
N PHE A 94 3.36 -17.02 -3.66
CA PHE A 94 3.60 -15.88 -4.56
C PHE A 94 4.80 -15.02 -4.18
N GLY A 95 5.42 -15.19 -3.01
CA GLY A 95 6.45 -14.27 -2.53
C GLY A 95 7.69 -14.21 -3.43
N ALA A 96 8.11 -15.34 -4.01
CA ALA A 96 9.19 -15.34 -5.00
C ALA A 96 8.81 -14.56 -6.27
N ALA A 97 7.58 -14.73 -6.75
CA ALA A 97 7.08 -14.08 -7.96
C ALA A 97 6.84 -12.57 -7.75
N ALA A 98 6.48 -12.17 -6.52
CA ALA A 98 6.25 -10.78 -6.13
C ALA A 98 7.52 -9.92 -6.14
N LYS A 99 8.72 -10.53 -6.04
CA LYS A 99 10.01 -9.84 -6.17
C LYS A 99 10.29 -9.34 -7.59
N GLU A 100 9.57 -9.87 -8.56
CA GLU A 100 9.67 -9.47 -9.96
C GLU A 100 8.60 -8.44 -10.32
N ASN A 101 8.31 -8.29 -11.61
CA ASN A 101 7.31 -7.32 -12.04
C ASN A 101 5.89 -7.87 -11.85
N VAL A 102 5.09 -7.16 -11.06
CA VAL A 102 3.67 -7.45 -10.86
C VAL A 102 2.80 -6.40 -11.57
N THR A 103 1.71 -6.84 -12.17
CA THR A 103 0.66 -5.95 -12.69
C THR A 103 -0.61 -6.19 -11.90
N ALA A 104 -1.18 -5.13 -11.30
CA ALA A 104 -2.48 -5.15 -10.67
C ALA A 104 -3.52 -4.55 -11.64
N ASP A 105 -4.53 -5.35 -11.97
CA ASP A 105 -5.67 -4.95 -12.78
C ASP A 105 -6.88 -4.78 -11.87
N PHE A 106 -7.36 -3.54 -11.73
CA PHE A 106 -8.43 -3.16 -10.81
C PHE A 106 -9.79 -3.25 -11.53
N TYR A 107 -10.62 -4.18 -11.06
CA TYR A 107 -11.96 -4.46 -11.58
C TYR A 107 -13.03 -3.75 -10.74
N ASP A 108 -14.13 -3.38 -11.39
CA ASP A 108 -15.26 -2.67 -10.79
C ASP A 108 -14.91 -1.31 -10.14
N GLU A 109 -15.93 -0.64 -9.61
CA GLU A 109 -15.81 0.65 -8.95
C GLU A 109 -15.28 0.50 -7.51
N GLY A 110 -14.11 1.08 -7.24
CA GLY A 110 -13.40 0.99 -5.94
C GLY A 110 -13.91 1.90 -4.83
N SER A 111 -15.23 2.14 -4.72
CA SER A 111 -15.80 3.08 -3.74
C SER A 111 -15.77 2.53 -2.30
N VAL A 112 -16.04 1.24 -2.10
CA VAL A 112 -15.97 0.57 -0.79
C VAL A 112 -15.30 -0.81 -0.84
N ARG A 113 -15.16 -1.36 -2.04
CA ARG A 113 -14.65 -2.70 -2.32
C ARG A 113 -14.19 -2.76 -3.76
N GLN A 114 -13.10 -3.48 -4.02
CA GLN A 114 -12.56 -3.63 -5.36
C GLN A 114 -11.91 -5.01 -5.51
N VAL A 115 -12.26 -5.71 -6.58
CA VAL A 115 -11.57 -6.94 -6.97
C VAL A 115 -10.34 -6.55 -7.77
N VAL A 116 -9.20 -7.12 -7.43
CA VAL A 116 -7.92 -6.80 -8.06
C VAL A 116 -7.25 -8.10 -8.48
N VAL A 117 -6.84 -8.16 -9.74
CA VAL A 117 -6.13 -9.33 -10.28
C VAL A 117 -4.65 -8.99 -10.38
N LEU A 118 -3.83 -9.74 -9.66
CA LEU A 118 -2.38 -9.68 -9.68
C LEU A 118 -1.84 -10.67 -10.72
N TYR A 119 -1.10 -10.13 -11.69
CA TYR A 119 -0.39 -10.90 -12.70
C TYR A 119 1.11 -10.83 -12.41
N PHE A 120 1.70 -11.97 -12.04
CA PHE A 120 3.12 -12.09 -11.73
C PHE A 120 3.89 -12.43 -13.00
N ALA A 121 4.52 -11.44 -13.63
CA ALA A 121 5.06 -11.58 -14.98
C ALA A 121 6.18 -12.63 -15.11
N GLY A 122 6.96 -12.82 -14.06
CA GLY A 122 8.08 -13.78 -14.03
C GLY A 122 7.64 -15.24 -13.99
N SER A 123 6.65 -15.55 -13.14
CA SER A 123 6.16 -16.92 -12.96
C SER A 123 4.97 -17.26 -13.86
N GLY A 124 4.26 -16.26 -14.36
CA GLY A 124 2.98 -16.43 -15.05
C GLY A 124 1.81 -16.74 -14.12
N GLN A 125 2.01 -16.75 -12.79
CA GLN A 125 0.94 -16.94 -11.83
C GLN A 125 -0.04 -15.76 -11.85
N ILE A 126 -1.31 -16.05 -11.56
CA ILE A 126 -2.38 -15.07 -11.45
C ILE A 126 -3.12 -15.30 -10.14
N LYS A 127 -3.41 -14.21 -9.42
CA LYS A 127 -4.17 -14.23 -8.17
C LYS A 127 -5.18 -13.11 -8.15
N ASP A 128 -6.44 -13.38 -7.87
CA ASP A 128 -7.40 -12.35 -7.50
C ASP A 128 -7.39 -12.13 -5.98
N ILE A 129 -7.56 -10.86 -5.60
CA ILE A 129 -7.66 -10.40 -4.22
C ILE A 129 -8.81 -9.40 -4.12
N GLU A 130 -9.38 -9.27 -2.93
CA GLU A 130 -10.39 -8.25 -2.66
C GLU A 130 -9.82 -7.22 -1.68
N ALA A 131 -9.71 -5.97 -2.13
CA ALA A 131 -9.49 -4.83 -1.26
C ALA A 131 -10.85 -4.25 -0.85
N ARG A 132 -11.06 -3.95 0.43
CA ARG A 132 -12.31 -3.36 0.92
C ARG A 132 -12.10 -2.50 2.16
N ILE A 133 -13.09 -1.65 2.43
CA ILE A 133 -13.17 -0.89 3.67
C ILE A 133 -13.65 -1.83 4.80
N GLY A 134 -12.88 -1.90 5.88
CA GLY A 134 -13.22 -2.62 7.11
C GLY A 134 -14.23 -1.88 7.98
N GLU A 135 -14.61 -2.47 9.11
CA GLU A 135 -15.54 -1.85 10.06
C GLU A 135 -14.99 -0.55 10.68
N ASP A 136 -13.67 -0.43 10.73
CA ASP A 136 -12.94 0.74 11.23
C ASP A 136 -12.89 1.90 10.21
N GLY A 137 -13.42 1.70 9.00
CA GLY A 137 -13.39 2.69 7.92
C GLY A 137 -12.07 2.73 7.15
N SER A 138 -11.11 1.85 7.46
CA SER A 138 -9.81 1.76 6.78
C SER A 138 -9.86 0.76 5.62
N TRP A 139 -9.06 0.99 4.58
CA TRP A 139 -8.87 0.01 3.51
C TRP A 139 -7.97 -1.15 3.98
N GLY A 140 -8.38 -2.38 3.67
CA GLY A 140 -7.63 -3.59 3.92
C GLY A 140 -7.94 -4.67 2.89
N LEU A 141 -7.50 -5.90 3.16
CA LEU A 141 -7.71 -7.07 2.32
C LEU A 141 -8.63 -8.10 2.97
N THR A 142 -9.37 -8.81 2.14
CA THR A 142 -10.00 -10.08 2.53
C THR A 142 -8.96 -11.20 2.47
N LEU A 143 -8.57 -11.74 3.63
CA LEU A 143 -7.61 -12.85 3.75
C LEU A 143 -8.29 -14.07 4.38
N ALA A 144 -9.02 -14.83 3.55
CA ALA A 144 -9.91 -15.91 3.99
C ALA A 144 -9.69 -17.25 3.25
N GLU A 145 -8.43 -17.56 2.91
CA GLU A 145 -8.03 -18.78 2.19
C GLU A 145 -7.03 -19.59 3.01
N PRO A 146 -7.48 -20.24 4.09
CA PRO A 146 -6.61 -20.98 5.00
C PRO A 146 -6.12 -22.29 4.37
N ASP A 147 -6.79 -22.81 3.35
CA ASP A 147 -6.34 -23.97 2.59
C ASP A 147 -5.23 -23.57 1.59
N PRO A 148 -4.05 -24.20 1.62
CA PRO A 148 -2.95 -23.83 0.73
C PRO A 148 -3.24 -24.03 -0.77
N SER A 149 -4.12 -24.96 -1.12
CA SER A 149 -4.48 -25.22 -2.53
C SER A 149 -5.46 -24.17 -3.05
N GLU A 150 -6.39 -23.71 -2.22
CA GLU A 150 -7.26 -22.57 -2.52
C GLU A 150 -6.44 -21.27 -2.64
N ALA A 151 -5.55 -21.03 -1.68
CA ALA A 151 -4.69 -19.85 -1.65
C ALA A 151 -3.86 -19.68 -2.94
N ALA A 152 -3.37 -20.78 -3.49
CA ALA A 152 -2.54 -20.81 -4.70
C ALA A 152 -3.34 -21.03 -6.00
N ALA A 153 -4.66 -21.19 -5.93
CA ALA A 153 -5.49 -21.49 -7.09
C ALA A 153 -5.50 -20.30 -8.06
N GLU A 154 -5.39 -20.62 -9.36
CA GLU A 154 -5.59 -19.63 -10.41
C GLU A 154 -7.09 -19.33 -10.56
N PRO A 155 -7.50 -18.05 -10.59
CA PRO A 155 -8.90 -17.70 -10.75
C PRO A 155 -9.44 -18.10 -12.14
N THR A 156 -10.65 -18.65 -12.18
CA THR A 156 -11.24 -19.21 -13.41
C THR A 156 -11.91 -18.18 -14.32
N TRP A 157 -12.11 -16.96 -13.84
CA TRP A 157 -12.90 -15.92 -14.49
C TRP A 157 -12.05 -14.85 -15.19
N VAL A 158 -10.74 -14.80 -14.93
CA VAL A 158 -9.88 -13.70 -15.37
C VAL A 158 -9.34 -13.90 -16.78
N PRO A 159 -9.18 -12.83 -17.58
CA PRO A 159 -8.43 -12.91 -18.83
C PRO A 159 -6.96 -13.31 -18.57
N PRO A 160 -6.28 -13.98 -19.52
CA PRO A 160 -4.87 -14.37 -19.36
C PRO A 160 -3.89 -13.18 -19.42
N LYS A 161 -4.37 -11.98 -19.76
CA LYS A 161 -3.56 -10.76 -19.86
C LYS A 161 -4.25 -9.61 -19.13
N PRO A 162 -3.50 -8.77 -18.39
CA PRO A 162 -4.03 -7.57 -17.76
C PRO A 162 -4.76 -6.67 -18.76
N GLY A 163 -5.88 -6.07 -18.35
CA GLY A 163 -6.66 -5.12 -19.15
C GLY A 163 -7.51 -5.74 -20.26
N GLY A 164 -7.51 -7.08 -20.41
CA GLY A 164 -8.22 -7.78 -21.48
C GLY A 164 -9.76 -7.65 -21.44
N SER A 165 -10.31 -7.25 -20.30
CA SER A 165 -11.76 -7.09 -20.08
C SER A 165 -12.28 -5.67 -20.35
N GLY A 166 -11.38 -4.68 -20.47
CA GLY A 166 -11.72 -3.27 -20.61
C GLY A 166 -12.49 -2.74 -19.41
N SER A 167 -11.88 -2.80 -18.21
CA SER A 167 -12.31 -2.17 -16.95
C SER A 167 -13.83 -1.96 -16.88
N ARG A 168 -14.60 -3.06 -16.87
CA ARG A 168 -16.06 -2.96 -16.84
C ARG A 168 -16.46 -2.42 -15.48
N THR A 169 -16.77 -1.13 -15.44
CA THR A 169 -17.77 -0.61 -14.52
C THR A 169 -19.05 -1.36 -14.84
N SER A 170 -19.58 -2.13 -13.89
CA SER A 170 -20.93 -2.69 -13.98
C SER A 170 -21.91 -1.60 -14.42
N GLY A 171 -22.31 -1.58 -15.71
CA GLY A 171 -23.13 -0.48 -16.23
C GLY A 171 -23.32 -0.35 -17.75
N ALA A 172 -22.74 -1.21 -18.60
CA ALA A 172 -23.04 -1.20 -20.04
C ALA A 172 -23.56 -2.56 -20.50
N PRO A 173 -24.84 -2.69 -20.92
CA PRO A 173 -25.29 -3.89 -21.58
C PRO A 173 -24.62 -4.00 -22.95
N SER A 174 -23.79 -5.01 -23.13
CA SER A 174 -23.39 -5.47 -24.46
C SER A 174 -24.54 -6.29 -25.05
N GLY A 175 -25.26 -5.71 -26.01
CA GLY A 175 -26.28 -6.43 -26.76
C GLY A 175 -26.89 -5.57 -27.85
N SER A 176 -26.24 -5.57 -29.02
CA SER A 176 -26.88 -5.25 -30.31
C SER A 176 -27.81 -6.38 -30.75
#